data_AF-A0A3M0YGS2-F1
#
_entry.id   AF-A0A3M0YGS2-F1
#
_cell.length_a   1.000
_cell.length_b   1.000
_cell.length_c   1.000
_cell.angle_alpha   90.00
_cell.angle_beta   90.00
_cell.angle_gamma   90.00
#
_symmetry.space_group_name_H-M   'P 1'
#
loop_
_entity.id
_entity.type
_entity.pdbx_description
1 polymer ?
#
loop_
_entity_poly.entity_id
_entity_poly.type
_entity_poly.pdbx_seq_one_letter_code
_entity_poly.pdbx_strand_id
1 'polypeptide(L)' 'MNLREFFSMGGYAFYVWTSYALALFVLIANVWMPVRCQRQALKTIARKMRRARRTS' A
#
# COMPACT_ATOMS: atom_id res chain seq x y z
N MET A 1 -11.95 -31.73 14.44
CA MET A 1 -10.86 -31.48 13.47
C MET A 1 -10.33 -30.09 13.76
N ASN A 2 -9.21 -30.01 14.46
CA ASN A 2 -8.74 -28.77 15.08
C ASN A 2 -7.93 -27.93 14.09
N LEU A 3 -8.04 -26.60 14.17
CA LEU A 3 -7.24 -25.65 13.39
C LEU A 3 -5.74 -25.96 13.45
N ARG A 4 -5.26 -26.50 14.59
CA ARG A 4 -3.86 -26.92 14.76
C ARG A 4 -3.43 -28.03 13.82
N GLU A 5 -4.29 -28.98 13.41
CA GLU A 5 -3.94 -30.02 12.44
C GLU A 5 -3.82 -29.47 11.00
N PHE A 6 -4.63 -28.46 10.65
CA PHE A 6 -4.51 -27.73 9.39
C PHE A 6 -3.22 -26.90 9.31
N PHE A 7 -2.79 -26.30 10.43
CA PHE A 7 -1.48 -25.64 10.52
C PHE A 7 -0.32 -26.64 10.63
N SER A 8 -0.56 -27.83 11.16
CA SER A 8 0.47 -28.84 11.45
C SER A 8 0.63 -29.93 10.37
N MET A 9 -0.06 -29.83 9.23
CA MET A 9 0.36 -30.47 7.96
C MET A 9 1.62 -29.80 7.33
N GLY A 10 2.49 -29.26 8.20
CA GLY A 10 3.94 -29.32 8.07
C GLY A 10 4.65 -28.24 7.27
N GLY A 11 4.00 -27.58 6.31
CA GLY A 11 4.73 -26.56 5.53
C GLY A 11 3.87 -25.67 4.64
N TYR A 12 2.82 -26.21 4.02
CA TYR A 12 2.09 -25.50 2.97
C TYR A 12 1.37 -24.23 3.45
N ALA A 13 0.78 -24.23 4.65
CA ALA A 13 0.07 -23.05 5.17
C ALA A 13 1.01 -21.84 5.34
N PHE A 14 2.25 -22.08 5.75
CA PHE A 14 3.27 -21.03 5.90
C PHE A 14 3.73 -20.50 4.54
N TYR A 15 3.93 -21.38 3.55
CA TYR A 15 4.24 -20.97 2.17
C TYR A 15 3.13 -20.10 1.58
N VAL A 16 1.88 -20.55 1.68
CA VAL A 16 0.73 -19.81 1.16
C VAL A 16 0.63 -18.43 1.81
N TRP A 17 0.73 -18.37 3.14
CA TRP A 17 0.69 -17.10 3.87
C TRP A 17 1.86 -16.17 3.51
N THR A 18 3.07 -16.71 3.32
CA THR A 18 4.25 -15.93 2.94
C THR A 18 4.14 -15.42 1.50
N SER A 19 3.63 -16.23 0.57
CA SER A 19 3.34 -15.81 -0.81
C SER A 19 2.28 -14.72 -0.87
N TYR A 20 1.20 -14.84 -0.08
CA TYR A 20 0.19 -13.78 0.04
C TYR A 20 0.76 -12.52 0.69
N ALA A 21 1.57 -12.66 1.75
CA ALA A 21 2.23 -11.53 2.40
C ALA A 21 3.18 -10.80 1.45
N LEU A 22 3.95 -11.54 0.64
CA LEU A 22 4.85 -10.97 -0.36
C LEU A 22 4.09 -10.24 -1.46
N ALA A 23 3.02 -10.85 -1.99
CA ALA A 23 2.16 -10.22 -2.99
C ALA A 23 1.50 -8.94 -2.43
N LEU A 24 0.97 -9.00 -1.21
CA LEU A 24 0.38 -7.85 -0.53
C LEU A 24 1.43 -6.75 -0.29
N PHE A 25 2.65 -7.13 0.10
CA PHE A 25 3.75 -6.19 0.30
C PHE A 25 4.12 -5.46 -1.00
N VAL A 26 4.26 -6.20 -2.11
CA VAL A 26 4.51 -5.60 -3.44
C VAL A 26 3.36 -4.68 -3.84
N LEU A 27 2.10 -5.10 -3.62
CA LEU A 27 0.93 -4.29 -3.92
C LEU A 27 0.92 -2.99 -3.11
N ILE A 28 1.16 -3.08 -1.79
CA ILE A 28 1.24 -1.92 -0.90
C ILE A 28 2.37 -0.99 -1.32
N ALA A 29 3.57 -1.52 -1.60
CA ALA A 29 4.71 -0.73 -2.05
C ALA A 29 4.41 -0.02 -3.38
N ASN A 30 3.77 -0.72 -4.32
CA ASN A 30 3.38 -0.19 -5.62
C ASN A 30 2.31 0.91 -5.49
N VAL A 31 1.37 0.77 -4.56
CA VAL A 31 0.32 1.77 -4.28
C VAL A 31 0.85 2.94 -3.43
N TRP A 32 1.83 2.70 -2.55
CA TRP A 32 2.41 3.76 -1.72
C TRP A 32 3.17 4.81 -2.52
N MET A 33 3.90 4.42 -3.58
CA MET A 33 4.58 5.37 -4.47
C MET A 33 3.64 6.44 -5.06
N PRO A 34 2.56 6.10 -5.77
CA PRO A 34 1.64 7.07 -6.34
C PRO A 34 0.87 7.84 -5.26
N VAL A 35 0.50 7.22 -4.12
CA VAL A 35 -0.18 7.95 -3.03
C VAL A 35 0.72 9.03 -2.43
N ARG A 36 2.03 8.77 -2.28
CA ARG A 36 3.00 9.77 -1.81
C ARG A 36 3.16 10.91 -2.83
N CYS A 37 3.28 10.55 -4.11
CA CYS A 37 3.43 11.52 -5.20
C CYS A 37 2.17 12.39 -5.37
N GLN A 38 0.98 11.78 -5.34
CA GLN A 38 -0.31 12.47 -5.44
C GLN A 38 -0.52 13.45 -4.29
N ARG A 39 -0.13 13.09 -3.07
CA ARG A 39 -0.18 14.01 -1.91
C ARG A 39 0.74 15.21 -2.08
N GLN A 40 1.90 15.05 -2.72
CA GLN A 40 2.80 16.17 -3.04
C GLN A 40 2.27 17.01 -4.20
N ALA A 41 1.74 16.39 -5.25
CA ALA A 41 1.13 17.07 -6.39
C ALA A 41 -0.05 17.96 -5.96
N LEU A 42 -0.97 17.43 -5.14
CA LEU A 42 -2.10 18.18 -4.58
C LEU A 42 -1.65 19.38 -3.74
N LYS A 43 -0.61 19.21 -2.91
CA LYS A 43 -0.03 20.34 -2.13
C LYS A 43 0.55 21.42 -3.03
N THR A 44 1.20 21.06 -4.13
CA THR A 44 1.77 22.01 -5.10
C THR A 44 0.68 22.78 -5.84
N ILE A 45 -0.40 22.10 -6.24
CA ILE A 45 -1.56 22.74 -6.90
C ILE A 45 -2.24 23.72 -5.93
N ALA A 46 -2.49 23.30 -4.68
CA ALA A 46 -3.10 24.17 -3.67
C ALA A 46 -2.27 25.42 -3.39
N ARG A 47 -0.93 25.31 -3.41
CA ARG A 47 -0.02 26.46 -3.28
C ARG A 47 -0.07 27.40 -4.49
N LYS A 48 -0.19 26.86 -5.71
CA LYS A 48 -0.33 27.67 -6.94
C LYS A 48 -1.65 28.45 -6.95
N MET A 49 -2.78 27.84 -6.58
CA MET A 49 -4.08 28.53 -6.53
C MET A 49 -4.07 29.72 -5.55
N ARG A 50 -3.40 29.57 -4.38
CA ARG A 50 -3.28 30.66 -3.41
C ARG A 50 -2.48 31.86 -3.91
N ARG A 51 -1.53 31.64 -4.83
CA ARG A 51 -0.76 32.73 -5.46
C ARG A 51 -1.55 33.40 -6.57
N ALA A 52 -2.25 32.62 -7.41
CA ALA A 52 -3.10 33.17 -8.46
C ALA A 52 -4.21 34.09 -7.91
N ARG A 53 -4.79 33.74 -6.74
CA ARG A 53 -5.83 34.56 -6.09
C ARG A 53 -5.34 35.86 -5.44
N ARG A 54 -4.02 36.09 -5.40
CA ARG A 54 -3.42 37.26 -4.76
C ARG A 54 -2.92 38.30 -5.77
N THR A 55 -3.00 37.99 -7.06
CA THR A 55 -2.53 38.86 -8.16
C THR A 55 -3.68 39.30 -9.08
N SER A 56 -4.94 38.94 -8.77
CA SER A 56 -6.15 39.60 -9.27
C SER A 56 -6.77 40.43 -8.16
#